data_AF-A0A9Q4CY32-F1
#
_entry.id   AF-A0A9Q4CY32-F1
#
_cell.length_a   1.000
_cell.length_b   1.000
_cell.length_c   1.000
_cell.angle_alpha   90.00
_cell.angle_beta   90.00
_cell.angle_gamma   90.00
#
_symmetry.space_group_name_H-M   'P 1'
#
loop_
_entity.id
_entity.type
_entity.pdbx_description
1 polymer ?
#
loop_
_entity_poly.entity_id
_entity_poly.type
_entity_poly.pdbx_seq_one_letter_code
_entity_poly.pdbx_strand_id
1 'polypeptide(L)'
;DFQISIPELGTIRAKERPIVLLTSNRTREVHDALKRRCMYHWLNYPDFAKEYAIVRQKVPGLSETLTAKVCLFVQQLREAPLFKLPGLAETIHWAEALHVLATTELSPERVWETMGCLIKYRDDLDYLRSQSDTEGRSVRRLLVDIGVTMG
;
A
#
# COMPACT_ATOMS: atom_id res chain seq x y z
N ASP A 1 13.06 15.90 -31.33
CA ASP A 1 12.02 16.94 -31.26
C ASP A 1 10.80 16.48 -30.49
N PHE A 2 10.23 17.36 -29.67
CA PHE A 2 8.98 17.09 -28.95
C PHE A 2 7.81 17.23 -29.92
N GLN A 3 7.63 16.20 -30.74
CA GLN A 3 6.56 16.09 -31.71
C GLN A 3 5.94 14.69 -31.68
N ILE A 4 4.66 14.61 -32.03
CA ILE A 4 3.94 13.36 -32.25
C ILE A 4 3.31 13.44 -33.63
N SER A 5 3.49 12.40 -34.44
CA SER A 5 2.83 12.27 -35.74
C SER A 5 1.68 11.28 -35.60
N ILE A 6 0.47 11.76 -35.86
CA ILE A 6 -0.77 10.98 -35.85
C ILE A 6 -1.23 10.93 -37.31
N PRO A 7 -1.41 9.74 -37.92
CA PRO A 7 -1.69 9.62 -39.35
C PRO A 7 -2.86 10.52 -39.82
N GLU A 8 -3.91 10.61 -39.01
CA GLU A 8 -5.13 11.35 -39.32
C GLU A 8 -5.05 12.85 -38.97
N LEU A 9 -4.12 13.26 -38.09
CA LEU A 9 -4.02 14.63 -37.58
C LEU A 9 -2.72 15.35 -37.98
N GLY A 10 -1.85 14.66 -38.73
CA GLY A 10 -0.53 15.16 -39.11
C GLY A 10 0.44 15.21 -37.93
N THR A 11 1.47 16.06 -38.05
CA THR A 11 2.51 16.19 -37.03
C THR A 11 2.20 17.35 -36.09
N ILE A 12 1.99 17.03 -34.82
CA ILE A 12 1.78 17.99 -33.73
C ILE A 12 3.13 18.25 -33.08
N ARG A 13 3.56 19.52 -33.06
CA ARG A 13 4.79 19.97 -32.37
C ARG A 13 4.44 20.69 -31.07
N ALA A 14 5.17 20.41 -30.02
CA ALA A 14 5.04 21.13 -28.75
C ALA A 14 5.48 22.59 -28.93
N LYS A 15 4.65 23.54 -28.48
CA LYS A 15 4.97 24.99 -28.51
C LYS A 15 6.12 25.34 -27.57
N GLU A 16 6.20 24.64 -26.45
CA GLU A 16 7.22 24.77 -25.42
C GLU A 16 7.78 23.39 -25.08
N ARG A 17 8.98 23.34 -24.50
CA ARG A 17 9.62 22.08 -24.11
C ARG A 17 8.88 21.46 -22.90
N PRO A 18 8.26 20.28 -23.02
CA PRO A 18 7.51 19.69 -21.93
C PRO A 18 8.43 19.05 -20.88
N ILE A 19 7.97 19.03 -19.64
CA ILE A 19 8.50 18.16 -18.60
C ILE A 19 7.79 16.80 -18.73
N VAL A 20 8.55 15.71 -18.84
CA VAL A 20 7.99 14.36 -19.05
C VAL A 20 8.21 13.54 -17.78
N LEU A 21 7.11 13.13 -17.13
CA LEU A 21 7.14 12.20 -16.00
C LEU A 21 6.57 10.84 -16.45
N LEU A 22 7.28 9.77 -16.09
CA LEU A 22 6.86 8.39 -16.37
C LEU A 22 6.77 7.63 -15.04
N THR A 23 5.65 6.96 -14.81
CA THR A 23 5.44 6.10 -13.64
C THR A 23 5.29 4.65 -14.10
N SER A 24 5.84 3.71 -13.33
CA SER A 24 5.69 2.28 -13.60
C SER A 24 5.54 1.52 -12.29
N ASN A 25 4.57 0.60 -12.24
CA ASN A 25 4.40 -0.36 -11.14
C ASN A 25 5.20 -1.65 -11.37
N ARG A 26 6.16 -1.61 -12.31
CA ARG A 26 7.14 -2.66 -12.63
C ARG A 26 6.57 -4.04 -13.00
N THR A 27 5.32 -4.13 -13.45
CA THR A 27 4.79 -5.37 -14.06
C THR A 27 5.53 -5.74 -15.36
N ARG A 28 6.16 -4.76 -16.02
CA ARG A 28 7.11 -4.95 -17.10
C ARG A 28 8.33 -4.04 -16.91
N GLU A 29 9.51 -4.61 -17.06
CA GLU A 29 10.77 -3.87 -17.08
C GLU A 29 10.76 -2.79 -18.16
N VAL A 30 11.17 -1.58 -17.81
CA VAL A 30 11.36 -0.50 -18.78
C VAL A 30 12.56 -0.82 -19.66
N HIS A 31 12.42 -0.67 -20.98
CA HIS A 31 13.49 -0.97 -21.94
C HIS A 31 14.73 -0.11 -21.69
N ASP A 32 15.92 -0.68 -21.91
CA ASP A 32 17.21 -0.07 -21.58
C ASP A 32 17.43 1.28 -22.29
N ALA A 33 16.97 1.38 -23.54
CA ALA A 33 17.00 2.61 -24.32
C ALA A 33 16.25 3.77 -23.65
N LEU A 34 15.18 3.49 -22.89
CA LEU A 34 14.42 4.50 -22.17
C LEU A 34 15.10 4.84 -20.83
N LYS A 35 15.59 3.83 -20.10
CA LYS A 35 16.35 4.01 -18.84
C LYS A 35 17.55 4.94 -19.03
N ARG A 36 18.25 4.87 -20.16
CA ARG A 36 19.41 5.73 -20.48
C ARG A 36 19.04 7.18 -20.85
N ARG A 37 17.75 7.49 -20.98
CA ARG A 37 17.24 8.82 -21.38
C ARG A 37 16.45 9.52 -20.28
N CYS A 38 16.28 8.90 -19.11
CA CYS A 38 15.57 9.47 -17.98
C CYS A 38 16.35 9.32 -16.67
N MET A 39 16.10 10.24 -15.73
CA MET A 39 16.45 10.02 -14.34
C MET A 39 15.44 9.02 -13.76
N TYR A 40 15.94 7.99 -13.07
CA TYR A 40 15.11 6.95 -12.49
C TYR A 40 15.11 7.07 -10.97
N HIS A 41 13.93 7.10 -10.37
CA HIS A 41 13.76 7.15 -8.92
C HIS A 41 12.93 5.96 -8.46
N TRP A 42 13.50 5.14 -7.57
CA TRP A 42 12.82 4.01 -6.96
C TRP A 42 12.03 4.46 -5.75
N LEU A 43 10.72 4.19 -5.77
CA LEU A 43 9.85 4.41 -4.62
C LEU A 43 9.68 3.09 -3.88
N ASN A 44 10.22 3.03 -2.67
CA ASN A 44 9.95 1.95 -1.72
C ASN A 44 8.65 2.23 -0.96
N TYR A 45 8.14 1.22 -0.25
CA TYR A 45 7.11 1.47 0.76
C TYR A 45 7.63 2.49 1.78
N PRO A 46 6.76 3.39 2.28
CA PRO A 46 7.17 4.36 3.29
C PRO A 46 7.64 3.65 4.56
N ASP A 47 8.59 4.26 5.26
CA ASP A 47 8.85 3.90 6.64
C ASP A 47 7.64 4.22 7.53
N PHE A 48 7.67 3.73 8.78
CA PHE A 48 6.60 3.95 9.74
C PHE A 48 6.28 5.44 9.94
N ALA A 49 7.29 6.29 10.10
CA ALA A 49 7.09 7.70 10.42
C ALA A 49 6.36 8.43 9.27
N LYS A 50 6.77 8.17 8.03
CA LYS A 50 6.16 8.73 6.83
C LYS A 50 4.76 8.17 6.61
N GLU A 51 4.56 6.87 6.78
CA GLU A 51 3.23 6.25 6.63
C GLU A 51 2.25 6.79 7.67
N TYR A 52 2.66 6.83 8.94
CA TYR A 52 1.89 7.39 10.04
C TYR A 52 1.47 8.83 9.77
N ALA A 53 2.41 9.70 9.37
CA ALA A 53 2.12 11.10 9.06
C ALA A 53 1.09 11.23 7.91
N ILE A 54 1.22 10.41 6.87
CA ILE A 54 0.28 10.41 5.74
C ILE A 54 -1.11 9.94 6.19
N VAL A 55 -1.19 8.85 6.96
CA VAL A 55 -2.49 8.34 7.46
C VAL A 55 -3.14 9.35 8.39
N ARG A 56 -2.40 9.99 9.30
CA ARG A 56 -2.93 11.08 10.15
C ARG A 56 -3.48 12.24 9.35
N GLN A 57 -2.81 12.61 8.25
CA GLN A 57 -3.27 13.69 7.37
C GLN A 57 -4.53 13.29 6.57
N LYS A 58 -4.60 12.04 6.11
CA LYS A 58 -5.68 11.54 5.25
C LYS A 58 -6.92 11.11 6.03
N VAL A 59 -6.73 10.59 7.24
CA VAL A 59 -7.79 10.05 8.10
C VAL A 59 -7.72 10.72 9.49
N PRO A 60 -7.96 12.04 9.59
CA PRO A 60 -7.79 12.78 10.84
C PRO A 60 -8.71 12.31 11.97
N GLY A 61 -9.83 11.65 11.64
CA GLY A 61 -10.81 11.11 12.59
C GLY A 61 -10.41 9.80 13.28
N LEU A 62 -9.31 9.15 12.85
CA LEU A 62 -8.78 7.96 13.53
C LEU A 62 -7.86 8.39 14.67
N SER A 63 -7.97 7.74 15.83
CA SER A 63 -7.12 8.07 16.99
C SER A 63 -5.64 7.84 16.68
N GLU A 64 -4.75 8.57 17.36
CA GLU A 64 -3.30 8.45 17.16
C GLU A 64 -2.80 7.04 17.47
N THR A 65 -3.29 6.46 18.57
CA THR A 65 -2.96 5.10 18.99
C THR A 65 -3.41 4.07 17.94
N LEU A 66 -4.64 4.19 17.42
CA LEU A 66 -5.13 3.26 16.41
C LEU A 66 -4.42 3.45 15.07
N THR A 67 -4.10 4.70 14.71
CA THR A 67 -3.30 5.00 13.51
C THR A 67 -1.92 4.35 13.58
N ALA A 68 -1.24 4.44 14.72
CA ALA A 68 0.05 3.79 14.93
C ALA A 68 -0.07 2.25 14.79
N LYS A 69 -1.10 1.64 15.41
CA LYS A 69 -1.36 0.20 15.29
C LYS A 69 -1.65 -0.23 13.85
N VAL A 70 -2.42 0.56 13.10
CA VAL A 70 -2.68 0.31 11.67
C VAL A 70 -1.37 0.31 10.87
N CYS A 71 -0.53 1.33 11.03
CA CYS A 71 0.74 1.41 10.31
C CYS A 71 1.68 0.24 10.69
N LEU A 72 1.80 -0.08 11.98
CA LEU A 72 2.63 -1.20 12.44
C LEU A 72 2.12 -2.55 11.88
N PHE A 73 0.80 -2.77 11.91
CA PHE A 73 0.20 -3.99 11.38
C PHE A 73 0.52 -4.15 9.89
N VAL A 74 0.35 -3.09 9.10
CA VAL A 74 0.63 -3.16 7.65
C VAL A 74 2.13 -3.37 7.38
N GLN A 75 3.02 -2.75 8.15
CA GLN A 75 4.46 -2.98 8.02
C GLN A 75 4.81 -4.45 8.24
N GLN A 76 4.30 -5.08 9.30
CA GLN A 76 4.52 -6.50 9.52
C GLN A 76 3.85 -7.38 8.46
N LEU A 77 2.65 -7.00 7.99
CA LEU A 77 1.96 -7.72 6.93
C LEU A 77 2.76 -7.72 5.61
N ARG A 78 3.56 -6.68 5.35
CA ARG A 78 4.45 -6.61 4.17
C ARG A 78 5.66 -7.57 4.26
N GLU A 79 5.92 -8.17 5.42
CA GLU A 79 6.96 -9.19 5.60
C GLU A 79 6.46 -10.60 5.26
N ALA A 80 5.14 -10.77 5.12
CA ALA A 80 4.55 -12.03 4.70
C ALA A 80 4.80 -12.30 3.21
N PRO A 81 4.92 -13.58 2.78
CA PRO A 81 5.14 -13.97 1.39
C PRO A 81 3.86 -13.86 0.56
N LEU A 82 3.25 -12.67 0.54
CA LEU A 82 2.06 -12.37 -0.24
C LEU A 82 2.43 -12.09 -1.68
N PHE A 83 1.57 -12.50 -2.61
CA PHE A 83 1.70 -12.19 -4.02
C PHE A 83 1.62 -10.68 -4.27
N LYS A 84 0.68 -9.99 -3.60
CA LYS A 84 0.60 -8.52 -3.64
C LYS A 84 0.59 -7.93 -2.25
N LEU A 85 1.72 -7.33 -1.89
CA LEU A 85 1.86 -6.57 -0.65
C LEU A 85 0.95 -5.33 -0.65
N PRO A 86 0.32 -5.00 0.50
CA PRO A 86 -0.52 -3.81 0.62
C PRO A 86 0.31 -2.54 0.50
N GLY A 87 -0.11 -1.60 -0.34
CA GLY A 87 0.53 -0.30 -0.49
C GLY A 87 0.02 0.72 0.52
N LEU A 88 0.48 1.96 0.34
CA LEU A 88 0.03 3.11 1.13
C LEU A 88 -1.47 3.38 0.92
N ALA A 89 -1.98 3.20 -0.31
CA ALA A 89 -3.39 3.39 -0.60
C ALA A 89 -4.28 2.41 0.18
N GLU A 90 -3.91 1.12 0.20
CA GLU A 90 -4.61 0.11 1.02
C GLU A 90 -4.57 0.44 2.52
N THR A 91 -3.44 0.97 3.01
CA THR A 91 -3.32 1.40 4.42
C THR A 91 -4.31 2.52 4.75
N ILE A 92 -4.41 3.53 3.88
CA ILE A 92 -5.35 4.64 4.04
C ILE A 92 -6.80 4.14 3.98
N HIS A 93 -7.14 3.32 2.99
CA HIS A 93 -8.51 2.78 2.88
C HIS A 93 -8.88 1.90 4.08
N TRP A 94 -7.93 1.17 4.65
CA TRP A 94 -8.18 0.38 5.85
C TRP A 94 -8.39 1.27 7.08
N ALA A 95 -7.58 2.31 7.24
CA ALA A 95 -7.78 3.32 8.29
C ALA A 95 -9.14 4.02 8.17
N GLU A 96 -9.57 4.38 6.94
CA GLU A 96 -10.89 4.95 6.65
C GLU A 96 -12.02 3.97 7.03
N ALA A 97 -11.88 2.70 6.66
CA ALA A 97 -12.87 1.68 7.00
C ALA A 97 -13.01 1.51 8.53
N LEU A 98 -11.89 1.47 9.25
CA LEU A 98 -11.90 1.38 10.71
C LEU A 98 -12.55 2.61 11.36
N HIS A 99 -12.30 3.81 10.81
CA HIS A 99 -12.96 5.04 11.26
C HIS A 99 -14.47 5.00 11.03
N VAL A 100 -14.92 4.59 9.83
CA VAL A 100 -16.35 4.47 9.48
C VAL A 100 -17.05 3.44 10.37
N LEU A 101 -16.37 2.35 10.72
CA LEU A 101 -16.87 1.33 11.64
C LEU A 101 -16.80 1.74 13.11
N ALA A 102 -16.41 2.99 13.42
CA ALA A 102 -16.21 3.50 14.77
C ALA A 102 -15.33 2.59 15.63
N THR A 103 -14.31 1.99 15.01
CA THR A 103 -13.39 1.10 15.70
C THR A 103 -12.50 1.90 16.65
N THR A 104 -12.46 1.49 17.91
CA THR A 104 -11.62 2.10 18.95
C THR A 104 -10.30 1.33 19.12
N GLU A 105 -10.33 0.02 18.91
CA GLU A 105 -9.19 -0.88 19.03
C GLU A 105 -9.22 -1.98 17.98
N LEU A 106 -8.03 -2.44 17.55
CA LEU A 106 -7.94 -3.60 16.68
C LEU A 106 -8.22 -4.87 17.48
N SER A 107 -9.01 -5.77 16.90
CA SER A 107 -9.18 -7.14 17.36
C SER A 107 -9.02 -8.09 16.17
N PRO A 108 -8.74 -9.39 16.38
CA PRO A 108 -8.68 -10.37 15.30
C PRO A 108 -9.94 -10.36 14.42
N GLU A 109 -11.11 -10.27 15.04
CA GLU A 109 -12.40 -10.26 14.36
C GLU A 109 -12.51 -9.02 13.46
N ARG A 110 -12.21 -7.83 14.00
CA ARG A 110 -12.28 -6.59 13.24
C ARG A 110 -11.29 -6.57 12.08
N VAL A 111 -10.09 -7.09 12.29
CA VAL A 111 -9.09 -7.23 11.22
C VAL A 111 -9.61 -8.15 10.12
N TRP A 112 -10.18 -9.31 10.47
CA TRP A 112 -10.70 -10.25 9.46
C TRP A 112 -11.90 -9.71 8.70
N GLU A 113 -12.84 -9.03 9.38
CA GLU A 113 -13.99 -8.36 8.75
C GLU A 113 -13.56 -7.29 7.73
N THR A 114 -12.43 -6.63 7.98
CA THR A 114 -11.92 -5.51 7.17
C THR A 114 -10.71 -5.87 6.31
N MET A 115 -10.27 -7.13 6.32
CA MET A 115 -9.04 -7.60 5.63
C MET A 115 -9.09 -7.34 4.13
N GLY A 116 -10.29 -7.32 3.54
CA GLY A 116 -10.50 -6.97 2.13
C GLY A 116 -10.05 -5.56 1.74
N CYS A 117 -9.83 -4.65 2.71
CA CYS A 117 -9.21 -3.35 2.45
C CYS A 117 -7.72 -3.48 2.09
N LEU A 118 -7.02 -4.42 2.75
CA LEU A 118 -5.57 -4.66 2.60
C LEU A 118 -5.26 -5.69 1.52
N ILE A 119 -5.99 -6.80 1.50
CA ILE A 119 -5.69 -7.97 0.67
C ILE A 119 -6.70 -8.05 -0.48
N LYS A 120 -6.18 -8.13 -1.71
CA LYS A 120 -6.99 -8.13 -2.95
C LYS A 120 -6.97 -9.48 -3.69
N TYR A 121 -6.11 -10.40 -3.27
CA TYR A 121 -5.96 -11.72 -3.89
C TYR A 121 -6.50 -12.78 -2.95
N ARG A 122 -7.30 -13.70 -3.50
CA ARG A 122 -7.89 -14.78 -2.72
C ARG A 122 -6.81 -15.70 -2.13
N ASP A 123 -5.79 -16.01 -2.92
CA ASP A 123 -4.69 -16.88 -2.49
C ASP A 123 -3.90 -16.27 -1.31
N ASP A 124 -3.71 -14.94 -1.30
CA ASP A 124 -3.09 -14.22 -0.18
C ASP A 124 -3.97 -14.30 1.08
N LEU A 125 -5.29 -14.21 0.92
CA LEU A 125 -6.23 -14.33 2.03
C LEU A 125 -6.25 -15.75 2.61
N ASP A 126 -6.27 -16.76 1.73
CA ASP A 126 -6.27 -18.18 2.12
C ASP A 126 -4.92 -18.56 2.75
N TYR A 127 -3.80 -18.02 2.25
CA TYR A 127 -2.49 -18.11 2.89
C TYR A 127 -2.54 -17.60 4.34
N LEU A 128 -3.00 -16.36 4.56
CA LEU A 128 -3.08 -15.77 5.90
C LEU A 128 -4.00 -16.54 6.84
N ARG A 129 -5.09 -17.14 6.33
CA ARG A 129 -6.00 -17.99 7.12
C ARG A 129 -5.37 -19.31 7.53
N SER A 130 -4.50 -19.87 6.70
CA SER A 130 -3.81 -21.12 6.98
C SER A 130 -2.68 -20.97 8.02
N GLN A 131 -2.21 -19.74 8.28
CA GLN A 131 -1.13 -19.51 9.23
C GLN A 131 -1.60 -19.80 10.66
N SER A 132 -0.89 -20.70 11.34
CA SER A 132 -1.14 -20.99 12.75
C SER A 132 -0.40 -20.00 13.66
N ASP A 133 -0.89 -19.85 14.89
CA ASP A 133 -0.25 -19.02 15.92
C ASP A 133 1.19 -19.50 16.24
N THR A 134 1.46 -20.80 16.04
CA THR A 134 2.75 -21.45 16.31
C THR A 134 3.83 -21.10 15.28
N GLU A 135 3.44 -20.80 14.04
CA GLU A 135 4.36 -20.45 12.95
C GLU A 135 4.74 -18.96 12.92
N GLY A 136 4.27 -18.20 13.92
CA GLY A 136 4.68 -16.81 14.16
C GLY A 136 4.13 -15.79 13.16
N ARG A 137 3.21 -16.17 12.27
CA ARG A 137 2.70 -15.31 11.18
C ARG A 137 1.17 -15.24 11.08
N SER A 138 0.46 -15.71 12.10
CA SER A 138 -0.99 -15.53 12.16
C SER A 138 -1.36 -14.07 12.41
N VAL A 139 -2.55 -13.65 11.98
CA VAL A 139 -3.11 -12.32 12.30
C VAL A 139 -3.11 -12.06 13.81
N ARG A 140 -3.38 -13.08 14.61
CA ARG A 140 -3.34 -12.99 16.07
C ARG A 140 -1.94 -12.65 16.58
N ARG A 141 -0.91 -13.29 16.02
CA ARG A 141 0.48 -13.00 16.39
C ARG A 141 0.88 -11.57 16.01
N LEU A 142 0.55 -11.13 14.80
CA LEU A 142 0.79 -9.76 14.35
C LEU A 142 0.16 -8.73 15.30
N LEU A 143 -1.07 -8.98 15.73
CA LEU A 143 -1.77 -8.13 16.69
C LEU A 143 -1.06 -8.07 18.05
N VAL A 144 -0.61 -9.22 18.57
CA VAL A 144 0.16 -9.27 19.83
C VAL A 144 1.47 -8.49 19.70
N ASP A 145 2.19 -8.63 18.59
CA ASP A 145 3.49 -7.98 18.39
C ASP A 145 3.37 -6.44 18.30
N ILE A 146 2.20 -5.90 17.96
CA ILE A 146 1.92 -4.46 17.96
C ILE A 146 1.20 -3.97 19.23
N GLY A 147 1.13 -4.80 20.28
CA GLY A 147 0.55 -4.43 21.57
C GLY A 147 -0.98 -4.37 21.59
N VAL A 148 -1.65 -5.24 20.83
CA VAL A 148 -3.09 -5.49 20.99
C VAL A 148 -3.28 -6.61 22.02
N THR A 149 -4.09 -6.32 23.04
CA THR A 149 -4.46 -7.31 24.06
C THR A 149 -5.48 -8.27 23.48
N MET A 150 -5.23 -9.57 23.62
CA MET A 150 -6.16 -10.60 23.22
C MET A 150 -7.11 -10.84 24.39
N GLY A 151 -8.39 -10.51 24.21
CA GLY A 151 -9.45 -10.83 25.18
C GLY A 151 -9.76 -12.31 25.24
#